data_AF-A0A2C9LXD8-F1
#
_entry.id   AF-A0A2C9LXD8-F1
#
_cell.length_a   1.000
_cell.length_b   1.000
_cell.length_c   1.000
_cell.angle_alpha   90.00
_cell.angle_beta   90.00
_cell.angle_gamma   90.00
#
_symmetry.space_group_name_H-M   'P 1'
#
loop_
_entity.id
_entity.type
_entity.pdbx_description
1 polymer ?
#
loop_
_entity_poly.entity_id
_entity_poly.type
_entity_poly.pdbx_seq_one_letter_code
_entity_poly.pdbx_strand_id
1 'polypeptide(L)'
;MGIPEYFTLETLYIQNVEMINIEENLFRGLTIKSELRASDYKLCCPQILNSNISVDKCHAPADVISSCKHLVGDIVKRITIWTVGLITLVGNGIVLVYRIGWNREILKKAYGLFVSGLAVSDFIMGIYLLLIASVDIQYEDIYVLEDVKWRHSALCQFSGFLSTVSSETSTFFICLITIDRFLKIAYPFGQHKFTKTGKVLSFALVWFFGFLLALIPITSFDIRKNVNNMQINCSRRNNDLNIATKLAFVALTDFMCWFPVGILGFLSLNGHIFDREVYAWIAVFVMPVNSALNPIIYTVPIILKKCLKHIRG
;
A
#
# COMPACT_ATOMS: atom_id res chain seq x y z
N MET A 1 44.52 -27.97 -21.51
CA MET A 1 44.26 -26.58 -21.94
C MET A 1 43.52 -25.91 -20.79
N GLY A 2 44.22 -25.04 -20.06
CA GLY A 2 43.66 -24.36 -18.88
C GLY A 2 42.61 -23.35 -19.31
N ILE A 3 41.48 -23.34 -18.61
CA ILE A 3 40.43 -22.34 -18.78
C ILE A 3 41.03 -20.99 -18.37
N PRO A 4 41.08 -19.97 -19.24
CA PRO A 4 41.67 -18.68 -18.87
C PRO A 4 40.85 -17.99 -17.78
N GLU A 5 41.53 -17.35 -16.81
CA GLU A 5 40.91 -16.60 -15.70
C GLU A 5 40.14 -15.34 -16.16
N TYR A 6 40.28 -14.95 -17.44
CA TYR A 6 39.70 -13.72 -17.98
C TYR A 6 39.07 -13.96 -19.35
N PHE A 7 37.82 -13.52 -19.51
CA PHE A 7 37.03 -13.65 -20.73
C PHE A 7 36.68 -12.27 -21.29
N THR A 8 36.85 -12.11 -22.61
CA THR A 8 36.45 -10.88 -23.30
C THR A 8 35.32 -11.20 -24.27
N LEU A 9 34.19 -10.52 -24.11
CA LEU A 9 33.01 -10.63 -24.97
C LEU A 9 32.75 -9.30 -25.68
N GLU A 10 32.18 -9.38 -26.88
CA GLU A 10 31.72 -8.19 -27.59
C GLU A 10 30.41 -7.69 -26.99
N THR A 11 29.42 -8.58 -26.89
CA THR A 11 28.09 -8.30 -26.32
C THR A 11 27.65 -9.45 -25.43
N LEU A 12 26.94 -9.17 -24.34
CA LEU A 12 26.36 -10.18 -23.45
C LEU A 12 24.86 -9.92 -23.24
N TYR A 13 24.05 -10.96 -23.42
CA TYR A 13 22.60 -10.90 -23.19
C TYR A 13 22.23 -11.84 -22.04
N ILE A 14 21.83 -11.26 -20.90
CA ILE A 14 21.30 -11.97 -19.72
C ILE A 14 19.80 -11.68 -19.63
N GLN A 15 19.07 -12.16 -20.64
CA GLN A 15 17.63 -11.98 -20.74
C GLN A 15 16.92 -13.29 -20.41
N ASN A 16 15.79 -13.20 -19.72
CA ASN A 16 14.99 -14.37 -19.31
C ASN A 16 15.73 -15.34 -18.36
N VAL A 17 16.70 -14.85 -17.60
CA VAL A 17 17.40 -15.61 -16.54
C VAL A 17 16.96 -15.07 -15.18
N GLU A 18 16.51 -15.95 -14.29
CA GLU A 18 16.23 -15.61 -12.89
C GLU A 18 17.50 -15.78 -12.06
N MET A 19 18.03 -14.65 -11.60
CA MET A 19 19.16 -14.63 -10.66
C MET A 19 18.61 -14.76 -9.24
N ILE A 20 18.87 -15.90 -8.59
CA ILE A 20 18.41 -16.19 -7.23
C ILE A 20 19.28 -15.47 -6.19
N ASN A 21 20.58 -15.36 -6.47
CA ASN A 21 21.54 -14.69 -5.62
C ASN A 21 22.46 -13.83 -6.49
N ILE A 22 22.69 -12.58 -6.08
CA ILE A 22 23.61 -11.67 -6.77
C ILE A 22 24.73 -11.38 -5.79
N GLU A 23 25.92 -11.89 -6.09
CA GLU A 23 27.10 -11.71 -5.26
C GLU A 23 27.93 -10.51 -5.72
N GLU A 24 28.64 -9.91 -4.77
CA GLU A 24 29.65 -8.91 -5.07
C GLU A 24 30.72 -9.54 -5.97
N ASN A 25 31.04 -8.90 -7.10
CA ASN A 25 31.94 -9.40 -8.14
C ASN A 25 31.40 -10.52 -9.04
N LEU A 26 30.09 -10.61 -9.25
CA LEU A 26 29.47 -11.54 -10.22
C LEU A 26 30.17 -11.55 -11.59
N PHE A 27 30.64 -10.38 -12.06
CA PHE A 27 31.32 -10.24 -13.35
C PHE A 27 32.86 -10.30 -13.27
N ARG A 28 33.45 -10.84 -12.20
CA ARG A 28 34.92 -10.91 -12.05
C ARG A 28 35.56 -11.64 -13.23
N GLY A 29 36.63 -11.06 -13.78
CA GLY A 29 37.34 -11.64 -14.92
C GLY A 29 36.67 -11.42 -16.28
N LEU A 30 35.47 -10.83 -16.33
CA LEU A 30 34.76 -10.58 -17.57
C LEU A 30 35.00 -9.16 -18.11
N THR A 31 35.22 -9.03 -19.41
CA THR A 31 35.33 -7.74 -20.12
C THR A 31 34.28 -7.70 -21.24
N ILE A 32 33.46 -6.65 -21.28
CA ILE A 32 32.41 -6.48 -22.30
C ILE A 32 32.71 -5.21 -23.11
N LYS A 33 32.93 -5.36 -24.43
CA LYS A 33 33.35 -4.24 -25.28
C LYS A 33 32.21 -3.32 -25.70
N SER A 34 31.07 -3.89 -26.09
CA SER A 34 29.96 -3.18 -26.74
C SER A 34 28.78 -2.96 -25.80
N GLU A 35 28.05 -4.03 -25.44
CA GLU A 35 26.78 -3.90 -24.75
C GLU A 35 26.49 -5.10 -23.81
N LEU A 36 25.87 -4.82 -22.66
CA LEU A 36 25.29 -5.79 -21.74
C LEU A 36 23.78 -5.53 -21.65
N ARG A 37 22.94 -6.49 -22.02
CA ARG A 37 21.48 -6.40 -21.81
C ARG A 37 21.03 -7.36 -20.73
N ALA A 38 20.31 -6.85 -19.74
CA ALA A 38 19.78 -7.66 -18.65
C ALA A 38 18.27 -7.45 -18.47
N SER A 39 17.56 -8.51 -18.06
CA SER A 39 16.14 -8.41 -17.67
C SER A 39 15.94 -7.81 -16.28
N ASP A 40 16.94 -7.91 -15.39
CA ASP A 40 16.89 -7.38 -14.03
C ASP A 40 17.84 -6.18 -13.90
N TYR A 41 17.31 -5.03 -13.47
CA TYR A 41 18.07 -3.79 -13.31
C TYR A 41 19.24 -3.93 -12.33
N LYS A 42 19.15 -4.85 -11.37
CA LYS A 42 20.20 -5.07 -10.36
C LYS A 42 21.54 -5.45 -10.96
N LEU A 43 21.54 -6.13 -12.12
CA LEU A 43 22.75 -6.53 -12.84
C LEU A 43 23.49 -5.34 -13.46
N CYS A 44 22.80 -4.20 -13.67
CA CYS A 44 23.40 -2.96 -14.15
C CYS A 44 23.77 -1.99 -13.00
N CYS A 45 23.71 -2.44 -11.74
CA CYS A 45 24.09 -1.60 -10.62
C CYS A 45 25.62 -1.47 -10.50
N PRO A 46 26.16 -0.28 -10.20
CA PRO A 46 27.60 -0.06 -10.05
C PRO A 46 28.27 -0.97 -9.02
N GLN A 47 27.54 -1.40 -7.99
CA GLN A 47 28.03 -2.31 -6.95
C GLN A 47 28.22 -3.76 -7.45
N ILE A 48 27.58 -4.15 -8.56
CA ILE A 48 27.67 -5.50 -9.15
C ILE A 48 28.62 -5.52 -10.35
N LEU A 49 28.65 -4.43 -11.11
CA LEU A 49 29.54 -4.27 -12.26
C LEU A 49 31.01 -4.19 -11.81
N ASN A 50 31.90 -4.67 -12.68
CA ASN A 50 33.34 -4.55 -12.48
C ASN A 50 33.90 -3.32 -13.22
N SER A 51 35.17 -2.99 -13.03
CA SER A 51 35.85 -1.87 -13.70
C SER A 51 35.91 -1.98 -15.23
N ASN A 52 35.71 -3.19 -15.77
CA ASN A 52 35.85 -3.49 -17.20
C ASN A 52 34.50 -3.41 -17.95
N ILE A 53 33.41 -3.12 -17.25
CA ILE A 53 32.06 -2.97 -17.81
C ILE A 53 31.51 -1.61 -17.36
N SER A 54 31.40 -0.68 -18.30
CA SER A 54 30.89 0.66 -18.01
C SER A 54 29.37 0.66 -17.90
N VAL A 55 28.82 1.48 -16.99
CA VAL A 55 27.38 1.53 -16.68
C VAL A 55 26.55 1.96 -17.89
N ASP A 56 27.07 2.85 -18.74
CA ASP A 56 26.46 3.30 -20.00
C ASP A 56 26.29 2.19 -21.04
N LYS A 57 27.05 1.10 -20.91
CA LYS A 57 26.95 -0.07 -21.79
C LYS A 57 25.95 -1.11 -21.27
N CYS A 58 25.40 -0.92 -20.06
CA CYS A 58 24.47 -1.84 -19.44
C CYS A 58 23.02 -1.34 -19.54
N HIS A 59 22.18 -2.11 -20.22
CA HIS A 59 20.78 -1.78 -20.45
C HIS A 59 19.87 -2.78 -19.76
N ALA A 60 19.07 -2.29 -18.82
CA ALA A 60 18.02 -3.03 -18.14
C ALA A 60 16.83 -2.10 -17.84
N PRO A 61 15.59 -2.63 -17.83
CA PRO A 61 14.43 -1.83 -17.46
C PRO A 61 14.52 -1.40 -15.99
N ALA A 62 14.42 -0.11 -15.70
CA ALA A 62 14.47 0.40 -14.33
C ALA A 62 13.28 -0.11 -13.50
N ASP A 63 13.51 -0.36 -12.21
CA ASP A 63 12.44 -0.73 -11.28
C ASP A 63 11.57 0.46 -10.90
N VAL A 64 10.28 0.21 -10.70
CA VAL A 64 9.30 1.25 -10.41
C VAL A 64 9.42 1.77 -8.98
N ILE A 65 9.91 0.97 -8.03
CA ILE A 65 9.87 1.28 -6.60
C ILE A 65 11.27 1.49 -6.05
N SER A 66 12.22 0.65 -6.44
CA SER A 66 13.54 0.51 -5.83
C SER A 66 14.65 1.03 -6.75
N SER A 67 15.85 1.20 -6.20
CA SER A 67 17.06 1.55 -6.97
C SER A 67 18.25 0.72 -6.51
N CYS A 68 19.41 0.88 -7.14
CA CYS A 68 20.64 0.20 -6.72
C CYS A 68 21.06 0.52 -5.27
N LYS A 69 20.74 1.72 -4.80
CA LYS A 69 21.19 2.24 -3.50
C LYS A 69 20.10 2.27 -2.43
N HIS A 70 18.83 2.34 -2.83
CA HIS A 70 17.72 2.57 -1.90
C HIS A 70 16.58 1.57 -2.15
N LEU A 71 15.95 1.15 -1.05
CA LEU A 71 14.71 0.38 -1.07
C LEU A 71 13.60 1.17 -1.78
N VAL A 72 13.56 2.49 -1.55
CA VAL A 72 12.69 3.44 -2.22
C VAL A 72 13.55 4.37 -3.06
N GLY A 73 13.65 4.08 -4.35
CA GLY A 73 14.66 4.69 -5.23
C GLY A 73 14.49 6.19 -5.44
N ASP A 74 13.25 6.65 -5.54
CA ASP A 74 12.95 8.04 -5.87
C ASP A 74 12.90 8.92 -4.62
N ILE A 75 13.58 10.06 -4.67
CA ILE A 75 13.61 11.03 -3.57
C ILE A 75 12.21 11.58 -3.23
N VAL A 76 11.35 11.78 -4.22
CA VAL A 76 9.97 12.24 -4.03
C VAL A 76 9.17 11.18 -3.26
N LYS A 77 9.34 9.90 -3.61
CA LYS A 77 8.68 8.78 -2.88
C LYS A 77 9.15 8.74 -1.42
N ARG A 78 10.45 8.92 -1.16
CA ARG A 78 11.02 8.95 0.20
C ARG A 78 10.47 10.11 1.04
N ILE A 79 10.41 11.32 0.48
CA ILE A 79 9.80 12.46 1.17
C ILE A 79 8.30 12.20 1.43
N THR A 80 7.62 11.58 0.47
CA THR A 80 6.19 11.26 0.58
C THR A 80 5.91 10.26 1.70
N ILE A 81 6.65 9.15 1.80
CA ILE A 81 6.40 8.15 2.86
C ILE A 81 6.65 8.72 4.26
N TRP A 82 7.65 9.57 4.44
CA TRP A 82 7.91 10.24 5.73
C TRP A 82 6.78 11.20 6.11
N THR A 83 6.40 12.06 5.18
CA THR A 83 5.36 13.07 5.42
C THR A 83 4.00 12.42 5.67
N VAL A 84 3.59 11.49 4.82
CA VAL A 84 2.32 10.76 4.97
C VAL A 84 2.34 9.90 6.24
N GLY A 85 3.45 9.21 6.53
CA GLY A 85 3.60 8.39 7.74
C GLY A 85 3.42 9.21 9.02
N LEU A 86 4.06 10.38 9.13
CA LEU A 86 3.92 11.26 10.29
C LEU A 86 2.51 11.83 10.43
N ILE A 87 1.92 12.31 9.32
CA ILE A 87 0.57 12.90 9.32
C ILE A 87 -0.47 11.85 9.75
N THR A 88 -0.39 10.65 9.18
CA THR A 88 -1.34 9.56 9.48
C THR A 88 -1.18 9.05 10.91
N LEU A 89 0.04 8.90 11.41
CA LEU A 89 0.30 8.50 12.79
C LEU A 89 -0.23 9.53 13.79
N VAL A 90 0.16 10.80 13.65
CA VAL A 90 -0.20 11.86 14.60
C VAL A 90 -1.70 12.18 14.50
N GLY A 91 -2.21 12.36 13.28
CA GLY A 91 -3.60 12.73 13.06
C GLY A 91 -4.58 11.70 13.63
N ASN A 92 -4.36 10.41 13.30
CA ASN A 92 -5.22 9.35 13.82
C ASN A 92 -4.98 9.08 15.31
N GLY A 93 -3.74 9.24 15.81
CA GLY A 93 -3.45 9.17 17.24
C GLY A 93 -4.26 10.17 18.06
N ILE A 94 -4.33 11.44 17.61
CA ILE A 94 -5.14 12.48 18.25
C ILE A 94 -6.63 12.11 18.24
N VAL A 95 -7.14 11.62 17.11
CA VAL A 95 -8.55 11.19 16.98
C VAL A 95 -8.88 10.07 17.97
N LEU A 96 -7.99 9.08 18.11
CA LEU A 96 -8.16 7.97 19.05
C LEU A 96 -8.13 8.44 20.50
N VAL A 97 -7.14 9.27 20.87
CA VAL A 97 -7.03 9.84 22.22
C VAL A 97 -8.29 10.64 22.57
N TYR A 98 -8.76 11.50 21.67
CA TYR A 98 -9.97 12.29 21.89
C TYR A 98 -11.22 11.41 22.06
N ARG A 99 -11.42 10.41 21.20
CA ARG A 99 -12.63 9.56 21.22
C ARG A 99 -12.66 8.58 22.38
N ILE A 100 -11.52 7.97 22.72
CA ILE A 100 -11.41 6.97 23.80
C ILE A 100 -11.26 7.62 25.16
N GLY A 101 -10.49 8.71 25.25
CA GLY A 101 -10.22 9.44 26.48
C GLY A 101 -11.33 10.41 26.87
N TRP A 102 -11.80 11.23 25.93
CA TRP A 102 -12.64 12.39 26.24
C TRP A 102 -14.11 12.25 25.83
N ASN A 103 -14.42 11.48 24.79
CA ASN A 103 -15.78 11.39 24.23
C ASN A 103 -16.30 9.95 24.12
N ARG A 104 -16.27 9.19 25.22
CA ARG A 104 -16.71 7.78 25.22
C ARG A 104 -18.17 7.57 24.80
N GLU A 105 -19.03 8.56 24.97
CA GLU A 105 -20.43 8.50 24.53
C GLU A 105 -20.54 8.33 23.00
N ILE A 106 -19.59 8.86 22.22
CA ILE A 106 -19.60 8.67 20.76
C ILE A 106 -19.38 7.21 20.36
N LEU A 107 -18.59 6.44 21.12
CA LEU A 107 -18.31 5.02 20.88
C LEU A 107 -19.56 4.14 21.09
N LYS A 108 -20.54 4.64 21.86
CA LYS A 108 -21.85 3.98 22.00
C LYS A 108 -22.68 4.08 20.72
N LYS A 109 -22.34 4.95 19.76
CA LYS A 109 -22.98 5.04 18.43
C LYS A 109 -22.24 4.18 17.41
N ALA A 110 -22.94 3.59 16.43
CA ALA A 110 -22.33 2.75 15.38
C ALA A 110 -21.28 3.53 14.56
N TYR A 111 -21.66 4.68 13.99
CA TYR A 111 -20.72 5.62 13.36
C TYR A 111 -19.46 5.91 14.19
N GLY A 112 -19.62 6.18 15.49
CA GLY A 112 -18.48 6.52 16.36
C GLY A 112 -17.54 5.35 16.59
N LEU A 113 -18.08 4.13 16.68
CA LEU A 113 -17.29 2.90 16.77
C LEU A 113 -16.54 2.61 15.46
N PHE A 114 -17.21 2.68 14.31
CA PHE A 114 -16.58 2.42 13.01
C PHE A 114 -15.51 3.45 12.64
N VAL A 115 -15.74 4.74 12.89
CA VAL A 115 -14.72 5.78 12.68
C VAL A 115 -13.52 5.61 13.61
N SER A 116 -13.73 5.07 14.81
CA SER A 116 -12.60 4.75 15.70
C SER A 116 -11.82 3.54 15.17
N GLY A 117 -12.50 2.54 14.59
CA GLY A 117 -11.85 1.44 13.88
C GLY A 117 -11.03 1.91 12.68
N LEU A 118 -11.57 2.82 11.87
CA LEU A 118 -10.85 3.46 10.77
C LEU A 118 -9.61 4.20 11.27
N ALA A 119 -9.72 4.98 12.35
CA ALA A 119 -8.57 5.67 12.92
C ALA A 119 -7.50 4.70 13.46
N VAL A 120 -7.88 3.56 14.05
CA VAL A 120 -6.90 2.51 14.42
C VAL A 120 -6.22 1.95 13.18
N SER A 121 -6.99 1.66 12.13
CA SER A 121 -6.45 1.15 10.88
C SER A 121 -5.44 2.10 10.23
N ASP A 122 -5.80 3.37 10.06
CA ASP A 122 -4.93 4.36 9.43
C ASP A 122 -3.72 4.72 10.32
N PHE A 123 -3.84 4.59 11.65
CA PHE A 123 -2.70 4.69 12.56
C PHE A 123 -1.69 3.56 12.32
N ILE A 124 -2.16 2.34 12.07
CA ILE A 124 -1.30 1.19 11.69
C ILE A 124 -0.62 1.46 10.34
N MET A 125 -1.31 2.05 9.36
CA MET A 125 -0.68 2.46 8.09
C MET A 125 0.48 3.44 8.34
N GLY A 126 0.29 4.42 9.24
CA GLY A 126 1.34 5.36 9.61
C GLY A 126 2.57 4.68 10.20
N ILE A 127 2.37 3.70 11.09
CA ILE A 127 3.47 2.87 11.62
C ILE A 127 4.20 2.13 10.49
N TYR A 128 3.46 1.50 9.58
CA TYR A 128 4.02 0.78 8.44
C TYR A 128 4.88 1.70 7.55
N LEU A 129 4.37 2.88 7.19
CA LEU A 129 5.09 3.82 6.33
C LEU A 129 6.39 4.31 6.99
N LEU A 130 6.35 4.61 8.29
CA LEU A 130 7.55 5.00 9.04
C LEU A 130 8.54 3.86 9.21
N LEU A 131 8.06 2.62 9.33
CA LEU A 131 8.91 1.43 9.32
C LEU A 131 9.65 1.32 7.98
N ILE A 132 8.94 1.37 6.85
CA ILE A 132 9.57 1.31 5.51
C ILE A 132 10.55 2.46 5.31
N ALA A 133 10.21 3.67 5.75
CA ALA A 133 11.08 4.83 5.67
C ALA A 133 12.36 4.68 6.52
N SER A 134 12.26 4.03 7.68
CA SER A 134 13.41 3.72 8.53
C SER A 134 14.31 2.64 7.92
N VAL A 135 13.70 1.61 7.34
CA VAL A 135 14.43 0.55 6.63
C VAL A 135 15.14 1.08 5.40
N ASP A 136 14.54 2.01 4.66
CA ASP A 136 15.18 2.64 3.51
C ASP A 136 16.52 3.31 3.87
N ILE A 137 16.59 3.98 5.02
CA ILE A 137 17.83 4.56 5.56
C ILE A 137 18.82 3.45 5.95
N GLN A 138 18.33 2.38 6.58
CA GLN A 138 19.20 1.28 7.01
C GLN A 138 19.89 0.56 5.84
N TYR A 139 19.22 0.45 4.70
CA TYR A 139 19.73 -0.22 3.51
C TYR A 139 20.32 0.75 2.47
N GLU A 140 20.56 2.00 2.86
CA GLU A 140 21.19 3.00 1.99
C GLU A 140 22.55 2.50 1.44
N ASP A 141 22.75 2.72 0.15
CA ASP A 141 23.89 2.30 -0.69
C ASP A 141 24.11 0.78 -0.85
N ILE A 142 23.58 -0.05 0.04
CA ILE A 142 23.78 -1.50 0.06
C ILE A 142 22.53 -2.31 -0.34
N TYR A 143 21.42 -1.64 -0.66
CA TYR A 143 20.14 -2.31 -0.92
C TYR A 143 20.22 -3.42 -1.97
N VAL A 144 20.93 -3.21 -3.08
CA VAL A 144 21.01 -4.20 -4.17
C VAL A 144 21.67 -5.52 -3.74
N LEU A 145 22.63 -5.46 -2.82
CA LEU A 145 23.34 -6.64 -2.31
C LEU A 145 22.53 -7.38 -1.24
N GLU A 146 21.72 -6.66 -0.48
CA GLU A 146 20.97 -7.19 0.65
C GLU A 146 19.48 -7.38 0.37
N ASP A 147 19.03 -7.20 -0.87
CA ASP A 147 17.61 -7.21 -1.23
C ASP A 147 16.94 -8.56 -0.91
N VAL A 148 17.64 -9.67 -1.18
CA VAL A 148 17.16 -11.02 -0.89
C VAL A 148 16.98 -11.19 0.62
N LYS A 149 17.93 -10.71 1.43
CA LYS A 149 17.88 -10.78 2.88
C LYS A 149 16.73 -9.95 3.44
N TRP A 150 16.52 -8.74 2.94
CA TRP A 150 15.38 -7.90 3.31
C TRP A 150 14.06 -8.62 3.00
N ARG A 151 13.87 -9.09 1.76
CA ARG A 151 12.62 -9.74 1.31
C ARG A 151 12.27 -11.01 2.08
N HIS A 152 13.29 -11.75 2.56
CA HIS A 152 13.09 -12.95 3.37
C HIS A 152 13.05 -12.67 4.88
N SER A 153 13.29 -11.43 5.31
CA SER A 153 13.30 -11.08 6.72
C SER A 153 11.90 -11.11 7.34
N ALA A 154 11.85 -11.40 8.64
CA ALA A 154 10.62 -11.29 9.42
C ALA A 154 10.06 -9.86 9.42
N LEU A 155 10.93 -8.83 9.34
CA LEU A 155 10.53 -7.43 9.26
C LEU A 155 9.79 -7.11 7.96
N CYS A 156 10.25 -7.62 6.82
CA CYS A 156 9.53 -7.44 5.55
C CYS A 156 8.16 -8.13 5.59
N GLN A 157 8.08 -9.36 6.09
CA GLN A 157 6.81 -10.09 6.22
C GLN A 157 5.84 -9.36 7.15
N PHE A 158 6.33 -8.89 8.30
CA PHE A 158 5.54 -8.11 9.25
C PHE A 158 5.10 -6.76 8.65
N SER A 159 5.96 -6.09 7.88
CA SER A 159 5.60 -4.84 7.18
C SER A 159 4.47 -5.06 6.16
N GLY A 160 4.53 -6.15 5.39
CA GLY A 160 3.47 -6.54 4.45
C GLY A 160 2.16 -6.84 5.18
N PHE A 161 2.24 -7.57 6.31
CA PHE A 161 1.08 -7.81 7.17
C PHE A 161 0.42 -6.51 7.66
N LEU A 162 1.21 -5.57 8.20
CA LEU A 162 0.72 -4.28 8.68
C LEU A 162 0.06 -3.47 7.55
N SER A 163 0.70 -3.43 6.37
CA SER A 163 0.15 -2.75 5.20
C SER A 163 -1.18 -3.34 4.78
N THR A 164 -1.29 -4.66 4.67
CA THR A 164 -2.51 -5.33 4.22
C THR A 164 -3.63 -5.24 5.26
N VAL A 165 -3.36 -5.53 6.53
CA VAL A 165 -4.42 -5.45 7.56
C VAL A 165 -4.98 -4.03 7.65
N SER A 166 -4.12 -3.02 7.55
CA SER A 166 -4.53 -1.62 7.56
C SER A 166 -5.35 -1.24 6.31
N SER A 167 -4.86 -1.55 5.10
CA SER A 167 -5.61 -1.21 3.88
C SER A 167 -6.99 -1.86 3.84
N GLU A 168 -7.07 -3.16 4.15
CA GLU A 168 -8.33 -3.90 4.10
C GLU A 168 -9.32 -3.46 5.17
N THR A 169 -8.87 -3.28 6.42
CA THR A 169 -9.78 -2.87 7.50
C THR A 169 -10.27 -1.43 7.30
N SER A 170 -9.46 -0.52 6.76
CA SER A 170 -9.91 0.84 6.39
C SER A 170 -11.04 0.79 5.35
N THR A 171 -10.90 0.00 4.29
CA THR A 171 -11.94 -0.17 3.26
C THR A 171 -13.24 -0.69 3.86
N PHE A 172 -13.19 -1.73 4.69
CA PHE A 172 -14.39 -2.27 5.32
C PHE A 172 -15.04 -1.30 6.31
N PHE A 173 -14.25 -0.54 7.08
CA PHE A 173 -14.80 0.47 7.98
C PHE A 173 -15.48 1.61 7.22
N ILE A 174 -14.91 2.07 6.10
CA ILE A 174 -15.54 3.05 5.22
C ILE A 174 -16.89 2.53 4.71
N CYS A 175 -16.93 1.27 4.25
CA CYS A 175 -18.18 0.63 3.82
C CYS A 175 -19.23 0.63 4.94
N LEU A 176 -18.88 0.21 6.15
CA LEU A 176 -19.80 0.21 7.30
C LEU A 176 -20.27 1.60 7.72
N ILE A 177 -19.39 2.61 7.63
CA ILE A 177 -19.75 4.02 7.87
C ILE A 177 -20.77 4.48 6.83
N THR A 178 -20.54 4.15 5.55
CA THR A 178 -21.45 4.48 4.45
C THR A 178 -22.80 3.81 4.63
N ILE A 179 -22.84 2.52 5.01
CA ILE A 179 -24.08 1.80 5.30
C ILE A 179 -24.81 2.42 6.50
N ASP A 180 -24.12 2.72 7.60
CA ASP A 180 -24.75 3.35 8.77
C ASP A 180 -25.36 4.73 8.44
N ARG A 181 -24.70 5.49 7.55
CA ARG A 181 -25.22 6.77 7.05
C ARG A 181 -26.42 6.56 6.12
N PHE A 182 -26.32 5.64 5.18
CA PHE A 182 -27.39 5.31 4.26
C PHE A 182 -28.66 4.89 5.00
N LEU A 183 -28.56 3.97 5.96
CA LEU A 183 -29.71 3.46 6.72
C LEU A 183 -30.46 4.59 7.45
N LYS A 184 -29.74 5.58 7.99
CA LYS A 184 -30.36 6.73 8.69
C LYS A 184 -31.04 7.71 7.74
N ILE A 185 -30.49 7.89 6.54
CA ILE A 185 -31.04 8.79 5.53
C ILE A 185 -32.26 8.13 4.86
N ALA A 186 -32.16 6.85 4.49
CA ALA A 186 -33.22 6.10 3.81
C ALA A 186 -34.38 5.72 4.75
N TYR A 187 -34.10 5.46 6.04
CA TYR A 187 -35.10 5.05 7.02
C TYR A 187 -35.12 5.99 8.24
N PRO A 188 -35.60 7.25 8.07
CA PRO A 188 -35.53 8.29 9.10
C PRO A 188 -36.33 7.96 10.37
N PHE A 189 -37.38 7.13 10.27
CA PHE A 189 -38.16 6.66 11.42
C PHE A 189 -37.52 5.49 12.18
N GLY A 190 -36.28 5.12 11.84
CA GLY A 190 -35.46 4.20 12.64
C GLY A 190 -35.88 2.73 12.54
N GLN A 191 -36.61 2.35 11.49
CA GLN A 191 -37.02 0.97 11.21
C GLN A 191 -35.79 0.07 10.93
N HIS A 192 -34.78 0.60 10.25
CA HIS A 192 -33.53 -0.11 9.94
C HIS A 192 -32.34 0.68 10.47
N LYS A 193 -31.67 0.15 11.50
CA LYS A 193 -30.46 0.73 12.10
C LYS A 193 -29.59 -0.38 12.68
N PHE A 194 -28.29 -0.14 12.79
CA PHE A 194 -27.41 -1.06 13.50
C PHE A 194 -27.88 -1.25 14.95
N THR A 195 -28.15 -2.51 15.32
CA THR A 195 -28.41 -2.89 16.71
C THR A 195 -27.11 -2.78 17.52
N LYS A 196 -27.23 -2.74 18.85
CA LYS A 196 -26.04 -2.70 19.74
C LYS A 196 -25.12 -3.90 19.47
N THR A 197 -25.68 -5.09 19.35
CA THR A 197 -24.96 -6.32 19.01
C THR A 197 -24.43 -6.28 17.58
N GLY A 198 -25.25 -5.84 16.62
CA GLY A 198 -24.90 -5.79 15.20
C GLY A 198 -23.65 -4.94 14.93
N LYS A 199 -23.56 -3.72 15.48
CA LYS A 199 -22.35 -2.89 15.28
C LYS A 199 -21.08 -3.50 15.87
N VAL A 200 -21.18 -4.21 17.01
CA VAL A 200 -20.02 -4.83 17.66
C VAL A 200 -19.59 -6.06 16.87
N LEU A 201 -20.56 -6.86 16.41
CA LEU A 201 -20.30 -8.00 15.54
C LEU A 201 -19.66 -7.56 14.22
N SER A 202 -20.21 -6.54 13.55
CA SER A 202 -19.62 -5.99 12.33
C SER A 202 -18.19 -5.49 12.56
N PHE A 203 -17.94 -4.77 13.66
CA PHE A 203 -16.58 -4.33 14.02
C PHE A 203 -15.61 -5.51 14.19
N ALA A 204 -16.03 -6.57 14.90
CA ALA A 204 -15.23 -7.77 15.08
C ALA A 204 -14.97 -8.51 13.76
N LEU A 205 -15.98 -8.60 12.89
CA LEU A 205 -15.86 -9.22 11.58
C LEU A 205 -14.87 -8.48 10.68
N VAL A 206 -14.87 -7.14 10.69
CA VAL A 206 -13.88 -6.36 9.93
C VAL A 206 -12.46 -6.72 10.33
N TRP A 207 -12.16 -6.74 11.62
CA TRP A 207 -10.84 -7.15 12.10
C TRP A 207 -10.53 -8.60 11.74
N PHE A 208 -11.48 -9.52 11.94
CA PHE A 208 -11.29 -10.92 11.59
C PHE A 208 -10.95 -11.12 10.11
N PHE A 209 -11.71 -10.52 9.19
CA PHE A 209 -11.45 -10.63 7.76
C PHE A 209 -10.17 -9.90 7.36
N GLY A 210 -9.89 -8.72 7.93
CA GLY A 210 -8.65 -8.00 7.68
C GLY A 210 -7.42 -8.81 8.09
N PHE A 211 -7.44 -9.44 9.26
CA PHE A 211 -6.36 -10.34 9.70
C PHE A 211 -6.25 -11.58 8.82
N LEU A 212 -7.38 -12.20 8.47
CA LEU A 212 -7.39 -13.37 7.58
C LEU A 212 -6.74 -13.06 6.23
N LEU A 213 -7.10 -11.92 5.61
CA LEU A 213 -6.53 -11.48 4.34
C LEU A 213 -5.04 -11.15 4.46
N ALA A 214 -4.61 -10.50 5.54
CA ALA A 214 -3.20 -10.17 5.79
C ALA A 214 -2.30 -11.40 6.01
N LEU A 215 -2.86 -12.54 6.41
CA LEU A 215 -2.12 -13.80 6.58
C LEU A 215 -1.93 -14.59 5.27
N ILE A 216 -2.73 -14.31 4.23
CA ILE A 216 -2.63 -15.01 2.94
C ILE A 216 -1.26 -14.82 2.27
N PRO A 217 -0.70 -13.60 2.17
CA PRO A 217 0.63 -13.39 1.60
C PRO A 217 1.71 -14.17 2.34
N ILE A 218 1.67 -14.19 3.67
CA ILE A 218 2.69 -14.81 4.54
C ILE A 218 2.70 -16.33 4.37
N THR A 219 1.55 -16.97 4.45
CA THR A 219 1.43 -18.44 4.27
C THR A 219 1.82 -18.86 2.84
N SER A 220 1.53 -18.03 1.84
CA SER A 220 1.91 -18.30 0.45
C SER A 220 3.42 -18.09 0.16
N PHE A 221 4.10 -17.24 0.92
CA PHE A 221 5.54 -17.06 0.85
C PHE A 221 6.29 -18.31 1.37
N ASP A 222 5.79 -18.90 2.47
CA ASP A 222 6.38 -20.09 3.08
C ASP A 222 6.18 -21.35 2.20
N ILE A 223 5.00 -21.49 1.57
CA ILE A 223 4.73 -22.56 0.59
C ILE A 223 5.65 -22.42 -0.64
N ARG A 224 5.89 -21.19 -1.13
CA ARG A 224 6.80 -20.93 -2.25
C ARG A 224 8.25 -21.32 -1.91
N LYS A 225 8.70 -21.07 -0.68
CA LYS A 225 10.04 -21.46 -0.22
C LYS A 225 10.26 -22.98 -0.31
N ASN A 226 9.23 -23.77 -0.03
CA ASN A 226 9.28 -25.24 -0.15
C ASN A 226 9.14 -25.76 -1.60
N VAL A 227 8.40 -25.06 -2.47
CA VAL A 227 8.16 -25.48 -3.86
C VAL A 227 9.29 -25.05 -4.81
N ASN A 228 10.06 -24.01 -4.48
CA ASN A 228 11.17 -23.49 -5.29
C ASN A 228 12.30 -24.52 -5.55
N ASN A 229 12.35 -25.64 -4.81
CA ASN A 229 13.28 -26.73 -5.08
C ASN A 229 12.89 -27.64 -6.27
N MET A 230 11.68 -27.51 -6.85
CA MET A 230 11.17 -28.54 -7.79
C MET A 230 10.57 -28.03 -9.12
N GLN A 231 10.44 -26.71 -9.38
CA GLN A 231 9.51 -26.26 -10.45
C GLN A 231 9.89 -24.95 -11.19
N ILE A 232 11.16 -24.80 -11.59
CA ILE A 232 11.72 -23.50 -12.01
C ILE A 232 11.25 -22.99 -13.40
N ASN A 233 10.74 -23.81 -14.34
CA ASN A 233 10.58 -23.36 -15.74
C ASN A 233 9.16 -23.04 -16.28
N CYS A 234 8.05 -23.19 -15.53
CA CYS A 234 6.69 -22.84 -16.03
C CYS A 234 5.96 -21.80 -15.15
N SER A 235 6.63 -21.27 -14.12
CA SER A 235 5.98 -20.63 -12.97
C SER A 235 5.74 -19.12 -13.13
N ARG A 236 6.53 -18.38 -13.93
CA ARG A 236 6.49 -16.90 -13.93
C ARG A 236 5.22 -16.29 -14.53
N ARG A 237 4.70 -16.81 -15.65
CA ARG A 237 3.39 -16.37 -16.20
C ARG A 237 2.25 -16.65 -15.20
N ASN A 238 2.26 -17.79 -14.52
CA ASN A 238 1.27 -18.11 -13.48
C ASN A 238 1.45 -17.30 -12.19
N ASN A 239 2.65 -16.77 -11.89
CA ASN A 239 2.90 -15.94 -10.72
C ASN A 239 2.43 -14.50 -10.92
N ASP A 240 2.66 -13.90 -12.09
CA ASP A 240 2.09 -12.61 -12.44
C ASP A 240 0.55 -12.70 -12.52
N LEU A 241 0.00 -13.83 -13.00
CA LEU A 241 -1.43 -14.12 -12.97
C LEU A 241 -1.99 -14.40 -11.57
N ASN A 242 -1.24 -15.06 -10.67
CA ASN A 242 -1.65 -15.29 -9.27
C ASN A 242 -1.53 -14.02 -8.42
N ILE A 243 -0.51 -13.19 -8.66
CA ILE A 243 -0.39 -11.85 -8.07
C ILE A 243 -1.49 -10.96 -8.63
N ALA A 244 -1.75 -10.98 -9.94
CA ALA A 244 -2.87 -10.26 -10.56
C ALA A 244 -4.22 -10.78 -10.07
N THR A 245 -4.37 -12.06 -9.76
CA THR A 245 -5.61 -12.63 -9.20
C THR A 245 -5.80 -12.21 -7.73
N LYS A 246 -4.72 -12.12 -6.96
CA LYS A 246 -4.75 -11.58 -5.59
C LYS A 246 -5.05 -10.07 -5.60
N LEU A 247 -4.42 -9.31 -6.49
CA LEU A 247 -4.72 -7.89 -6.72
C LEU A 247 -6.12 -7.69 -7.31
N ALA A 248 -6.61 -8.62 -8.13
CA ALA A 248 -7.98 -8.60 -8.67
C ALA A 248 -9.01 -8.93 -7.60
N PHE A 249 -8.69 -9.78 -6.62
CA PHE A 249 -9.55 -10.04 -5.48
C PHE A 249 -9.64 -8.80 -4.57
N VAL A 250 -8.52 -8.10 -4.34
CA VAL A 250 -8.48 -6.81 -3.63
C VAL A 250 -9.23 -5.72 -4.41
N ALA A 251 -9.02 -5.64 -5.74
CA ALA A 251 -9.74 -4.72 -6.60
C ALA A 251 -11.24 -5.05 -6.67
N LEU A 252 -11.62 -6.32 -6.55
CA LEU A 252 -13.01 -6.77 -6.48
C LEU A 252 -13.65 -6.38 -5.13
N THR A 253 -12.93 -6.49 -4.02
CA THR A 253 -13.42 -6.01 -2.71
C THR A 253 -13.56 -4.49 -2.68
N ASP A 254 -12.66 -3.76 -3.34
CA ASP A 254 -12.79 -2.32 -3.56
C ASP A 254 -13.97 -1.99 -4.51
N PHE A 255 -14.17 -2.75 -5.58
CA PHE A 255 -15.33 -2.58 -6.46
C PHE A 255 -16.67 -2.88 -5.73
N MET A 256 -16.70 -3.91 -4.89
CA MET A 256 -17.86 -4.26 -4.06
C MET A 256 -18.13 -3.23 -2.96
N CYS A 257 -17.12 -2.50 -2.48
CA CYS A 257 -17.33 -1.40 -1.54
C CYS A 257 -17.87 -0.12 -2.21
N TRP A 258 -17.70 0.04 -3.53
CA TRP A 258 -18.33 1.08 -4.35
C TRP A 258 -19.75 0.73 -4.82
N PHE A 259 -20.14 -0.54 -4.73
CA PHE A 259 -21.45 -1.02 -5.16
C PHE A 259 -22.65 -0.31 -4.48
N PRO A 260 -22.64 -0.03 -3.16
CA PRO A 260 -23.71 0.73 -2.50
C PRO A 260 -23.83 2.18 -3.00
N VAL A 261 -22.70 2.79 -3.39
CA VAL A 261 -22.63 4.14 -3.96
C VAL A 261 -23.23 4.15 -5.37
N GLY A 262 -22.92 3.12 -6.18
CA GLY A 262 -23.51 2.93 -7.51
C GLY A 262 -25.02 2.69 -7.48
N ILE A 263 -25.51 1.90 -6.51
CA ILE A 263 -26.95 1.66 -6.31
C ILE A 263 -27.68 2.95 -5.96
N LEU A 264 -27.10 3.79 -5.10
CA LEU A 264 -27.68 5.09 -4.76
C LEU A 264 -27.82 6.01 -5.99
N GLY A 265 -26.83 6.01 -6.89
CA GLY A 265 -26.92 6.71 -8.17
C GLY A 265 -28.00 6.15 -9.11
N PHE A 266 -28.13 4.82 -9.17
CA PHE A 266 -29.13 4.14 -10.00
C PHE A 266 -30.57 4.36 -9.52
N LEU A 267 -30.80 4.35 -8.20
CA LEU A 267 -32.12 4.64 -7.62
C LEU A 267 -32.56 6.08 -7.91
N SER A 268 -31.60 7.01 -7.89
CA SER A 268 -31.81 8.41 -8.27
C SER A 268 -32.28 8.56 -9.74
N LEU A 269 -31.77 7.75 -10.67
CA LEU A 269 -32.15 7.79 -12.10
C LEU A 269 -33.57 7.26 -12.36
N ASN A 270 -34.10 6.41 -11.48
CA ASN A 270 -35.45 5.86 -11.59
C ASN A 270 -36.53 6.77 -10.96
N GLY A 271 -36.24 8.05 -10.78
CA GLY A 271 -37.20 9.06 -10.33
C GLY A 271 -37.38 9.11 -8.81
N HIS A 272 -36.58 8.39 -8.03
CA HIS A 272 -36.51 8.61 -6.59
C HIS A 272 -35.77 9.92 -6.30
N ILE A 273 -36.54 10.92 -5.89
CA ILE A 273 -36.05 12.27 -5.63
C ILE A 273 -35.40 12.28 -4.24
N PHE A 274 -34.07 12.26 -4.20
CA PHE A 274 -33.31 12.46 -2.96
C PHE A 274 -33.11 13.96 -2.71
N ASP A 275 -33.09 14.37 -1.44
CA ASP A 275 -32.92 15.78 -1.05
C ASP A 275 -31.63 16.38 -1.66
N ARG A 276 -31.60 17.70 -1.94
CA ARG A 276 -30.46 18.36 -2.60
C ARG A 276 -29.16 18.24 -1.79
N GLU A 277 -29.25 18.00 -0.48
CA GLU A 277 -28.09 17.62 0.35
C GLU A 277 -27.50 16.26 -0.09
N VAL A 278 -28.30 15.27 -0.47
CA VAL A 278 -27.83 13.92 -0.85
C VAL A 278 -27.04 13.94 -2.17
N TYR A 279 -27.49 14.72 -3.16
CA TYR A 279 -26.75 14.90 -4.43
C TYR A 279 -25.47 15.75 -4.26
N ALA A 280 -25.51 16.77 -3.40
CA ALA A 280 -24.32 17.53 -3.02
C ALA A 280 -23.31 16.62 -2.30
N TRP A 281 -23.76 15.73 -1.41
CA TRP A 281 -22.91 14.75 -0.75
C TRP A 281 -22.36 13.68 -1.72
N ILE A 282 -23.11 13.22 -2.71
CA ILE A 282 -22.60 12.27 -3.73
C ILE A 282 -21.56 12.93 -4.66
N ALA A 283 -21.80 14.15 -5.13
CA ALA A 283 -20.83 14.91 -5.94
C ALA A 283 -19.58 15.33 -5.15
N VAL A 284 -19.71 15.53 -3.83
CA VAL A 284 -18.62 15.87 -2.89
C VAL A 284 -17.85 14.64 -2.38
N PHE A 285 -18.45 13.45 -2.32
CA PHE A 285 -17.80 12.23 -1.77
C PHE A 285 -17.33 11.21 -2.82
N VAL A 286 -17.88 11.18 -4.03
CA VAL A 286 -17.55 10.13 -5.02
C VAL A 286 -16.50 10.58 -6.05
N MET A 287 -16.41 11.88 -6.35
CA MET A 287 -15.48 12.37 -7.39
C MET A 287 -14.08 12.79 -6.88
N PRO A 288 -13.86 13.38 -5.69
CA PRO A 288 -12.53 13.89 -5.31
C PRO A 288 -11.70 12.98 -4.39
N VAL A 289 -12.13 11.75 -4.07
CA VAL A 289 -11.32 10.76 -3.33
C VAL A 289 -10.39 10.02 -4.30
N ASN A 290 -9.64 10.80 -5.08
CA ASN A 290 -8.28 10.43 -5.45
C ASN A 290 -7.32 10.94 -4.37
N SER A 291 -7.57 10.53 -3.13
CA SER A 291 -6.51 10.34 -2.13
C SER A 291 -5.67 11.55 -1.67
N ALA A 292 -5.83 12.75 -2.23
CA ALA A 292 -4.80 13.79 -2.12
C ALA A 292 -5.19 15.00 -1.26
N LEU A 293 -6.47 15.29 -1.07
CA LEU A 293 -6.90 16.58 -0.53
C LEU A 293 -7.40 16.56 0.92
N ASN A 294 -7.35 15.39 1.58
CA ASN A 294 -7.85 15.21 2.94
C ASN A 294 -7.20 16.11 4.01
N PRO A 295 -5.95 16.63 3.88
CA PRO A 295 -5.43 17.60 4.86
C PRO A 295 -5.74 19.08 4.57
N ILE A 296 -5.96 19.45 3.31
CA ILE A 296 -5.93 20.86 2.86
C ILE A 296 -7.33 21.49 2.88
N ILE A 297 -8.35 20.75 2.44
CA ILE A 297 -9.72 21.29 2.33
C ILE A 297 -10.38 21.48 3.70
N TYR A 298 -10.10 20.60 4.67
CA TYR A 298 -10.78 20.64 5.97
C TYR A 298 -10.14 21.60 6.99
N THR A 299 -8.88 21.98 6.80
CA THR A 299 -8.11 22.67 7.85
C THR A 299 -7.97 24.17 7.56
N VAL A 300 -7.78 24.57 6.29
CA VAL A 300 -7.42 25.94 5.92
C VAL A 300 -8.58 26.95 6.01
N PRO A 301 -9.82 26.65 5.54
CA PRO A 301 -10.94 27.60 5.64
C PRO A 301 -11.41 27.85 7.09
N ILE A 302 -11.20 26.88 7.97
CA ILE A 302 -11.58 26.93 9.40
C ILE A 302 -10.58 27.80 10.19
N ILE A 303 -9.29 27.73 9.86
CA ILE A 303 -8.24 28.56 10.46
C ILE A 303 -8.32 30.01 9.94
N LEU A 304 -8.56 30.22 8.64
CA LEU A 304 -8.71 31.57 8.06
C LEU A 304 -9.93 32.33 8.60
N LYS A 305 -11.08 31.66 8.81
CA LYS A 305 -12.27 32.28 9.42
C LYS A 305 -12.08 32.65 10.90
N LYS A 306 -11.24 31.91 11.65
CA LYS A 306 -10.89 32.24 13.04
C LYS A 306 -9.88 33.39 13.13
N CYS A 307 -8.85 33.44 12.27
CA CYS A 307 -7.88 34.54 12.25
C CYS A 307 -8.48 35.87 11.76
N LEU A 308 -9.35 35.86 10.74
CA LEU A 308 -10.00 37.10 10.24
C LEU A 308 -11.00 37.73 11.22
N LYS A 309 -11.56 36.94 12.15
CA LYS A 309 -12.47 37.43 13.20
C LYS A 309 -11.73 38.05 14.39
N HIS A 310 -10.44 37.77 14.56
CA HIS A 310 -9.61 38.30 15.64
C HIS A 310 -8.86 39.61 15.27
N ILE A 311 -8.83 39.96 13.97
CA ILE A 311 -8.17 41.16 13.43
C ILE A 311 -9.18 42.32 13.22
N ARG A 312 -10.49 42.05 13.28
CA ARG A 312 -11.57 43.01 12.94
C ARG A 312 -12.52 43.37 14.10
N GLY A 313 -12.16 43.01 15.32
CA GLY A 313 -12.83 43.41 16.57
C GLY A 313 -11.78 43.56 17.65
#